data_AF-A0A4P9WDX4-F1
#
_entry.id   AF-A0A4P9WDX4-F1
#
_cell.length_a   1.000
_cell.length_b   1.000
_cell.length_c   1.000
_cell.angle_alpha   90.00
_cell.angle_beta   90.00
_cell.angle_gamma   90.00
#
_symmetry.space_group_name_H-M   'P 1'
#
loop_
_entity.id
_entity.type
_entity.pdbx_description
1 polymer ?
#
loop_
_entity_poly.entity_id
_entity_poly.type
_entity_poly.pdbx_seq_one_letter_code
_entity_poly.pdbx_strand_id
1 'polypeptide(L)'
;MSTKLTLFMVGPAKSGKSAICNYLAELSDNSSASEYHPTQGVRILEFERSILADAGRANGKPKAVTVAVELWDCSGDPRHNFFSSLKETQIAIFAHKPACPPQMIPKLRLANKSLARAAQAYTSLDFEPETIRTEFDNLIHNAYTAYTESREREEQSIVA
;
A
#
# COMPACT_ATOMS: atom_id res chain seq x y z
N MET A 1 2.99 20.36 -8.62
CA MET A 1 3.22 19.75 -7.29
C MET A 1 3.20 18.26 -7.47
N SER A 2 4.16 17.52 -6.90
CA SER A 2 4.12 16.05 -6.86
C SER A 2 3.01 15.62 -5.90
N THR A 3 2.12 14.73 -6.33
CA THR A 3 1.07 14.20 -5.45
C THR A 3 1.73 13.27 -4.44
N LYS A 4 1.45 13.49 -3.16
CA LYS A 4 1.99 12.69 -2.06
C LYS A 4 0.91 11.74 -1.53
N LEU A 5 1.21 10.45 -1.48
CA LEU A 5 0.32 9.41 -0.95
C LEU A 5 0.90 8.82 0.34
N THR A 6 0.12 8.81 1.41
CA THR A 6 0.52 8.19 2.69
C THR A 6 -0.19 6.85 2.85
N LEU A 7 0.60 5.78 2.96
CA LEU A 7 0.16 4.38 3.03
C LEU A 7 0.62 3.76 4.36
N PHE A 8 -0.28 3.11 5.09
CA PHE A 8 0.03 2.45 6.36
C PHE A 8 0.10 0.94 6.16
N MET A 9 1.27 0.35 6.38
CA MET A 9 1.42 -1.11 6.41
C MET A 9 1.12 -1.61 7.83
N VAL A 10 0.00 -2.30 8.00
CA VAL A 10 -0.52 -2.74 9.30
C VAL A 10 -0.72 -4.25 9.34
N GLY A 11 -0.69 -4.82 10.54
CA GLY A 11 -0.89 -6.26 10.77
C GLY A 11 -0.06 -6.82 11.92
N PRO A 12 -0.30 -8.08 12.32
CA PRO A 12 0.34 -8.69 13.48
C PRO A 12 1.87 -8.71 13.42
N ALA A 13 2.53 -8.86 14.57
CA ALA A 13 3.96 -9.15 14.61
C ALA A 13 4.30 -10.38 13.74
N LYS A 14 5.47 -10.37 13.11
CA LYS A 14 5.97 -11.47 12.24
C LYS A 14 5.10 -11.79 11.00
N SER A 15 4.26 -10.86 10.54
CA SER A 15 3.49 -11.04 9.29
C SER A 15 4.21 -10.66 8.00
N GLY A 16 5.49 -10.28 8.06
CA GLY A 16 6.29 -9.91 6.87
C GLY A 16 6.26 -8.44 6.46
N LYS A 17 5.54 -7.58 7.19
CA LYS A 17 5.41 -6.13 6.92
C LYS A 17 6.71 -5.45 6.51
N SER A 18 7.71 -5.48 7.38
CA SER A 18 8.96 -4.76 7.17
C SER A 18 9.75 -5.26 5.96
N ALA A 19 9.69 -6.56 5.67
CA ALA A 19 10.33 -7.13 4.49
C ALA A 19 9.62 -6.68 3.19
N ILE A 20 8.28 -6.69 3.17
CA ILE A 20 7.49 -6.18 2.05
C ILE A 20 7.75 -4.68 1.86
N CYS A 21 7.78 -3.91 2.95
CA CYS A 21 8.09 -2.48 2.91
C CYS A 21 9.50 -2.20 2.36
N ASN A 22 10.52 -2.97 2.75
CA ASN A 22 11.87 -2.83 2.20
C ASN A 22 11.88 -3.14 0.69
N TYR A 23 11.26 -4.26 0.29
CA TYR A 23 11.14 -4.66 -1.12
C TYR A 23 10.43 -3.60 -1.96
N LEU A 24 9.31 -3.06 -1.46
CA LEU A 24 8.53 -2.00 -2.09
C LEU A 24 9.25 -0.66 -2.12
N ALA A 25 10.23 -0.41 -1.25
CA ALA A 25 11.05 0.80 -1.24
C ALA A 25 12.38 0.60 -1.99
N GLU A 26 12.61 -0.55 -2.63
CA GLU A 26 13.87 -0.92 -3.29
C GLU A 26 15.10 -0.85 -2.36
N LEU A 27 14.88 -0.97 -1.05
CA LEU A 27 15.97 -1.06 -0.10
C LEU A 27 16.57 -2.46 -0.20
N SER A 28 17.85 -2.54 -0.55
CA SER A 28 18.59 -3.80 -0.52
C SER A 28 18.58 -4.36 0.90
N ASP A 29 18.07 -5.59 1.05
CA ASP A 29 18.17 -6.32 2.31
C ASP A 29 19.64 -6.70 2.54
N ASN A 30 20.43 -5.79 3.13
CA ASN A 30 21.69 -6.13 3.77
C ASN A 30 21.48 -6.74 5.17
N SER A 31 20.22 -6.98 5.56
CA SER A 31 19.86 -7.65 6.80
C SER A 31 20.16 -9.15 6.68
N SER A 32 21.41 -9.50 6.91
CA SER A 32 21.88 -10.86 7.18
C SER A 32 20.81 -11.70 7.90
N ALA A 33 20.51 -12.86 7.30
CA ALA A 33 19.32 -13.68 7.49
C ALA A 33 19.17 -14.40 8.86
N SER A 34 19.56 -13.80 9.99
CA SER A 34 19.60 -14.53 11.26
C SER A 34 18.70 -14.04 12.39
N GLU A 35 18.21 -12.79 12.41
CA GLU A 35 17.48 -12.31 13.60
C GLU A 35 16.33 -11.34 13.30
N TYR A 36 15.15 -11.68 13.81
CA TYR A 36 13.95 -10.87 13.71
C TYR A 36 13.99 -9.69 14.68
N HIS A 37 13.96 -8.48 14.13
CA HIS A 37 13.88 -7.24 14.89
C HIS A 37 12.48 -6.63 14.75
N PRO A 38 11.64 -6.63 15.81
CA PRO A 38 10.30 -6.06 15.73
C PRO A 38 10.35 -4.54 15.60
N THR A 39 9.64 -3.97 14.62
CA THR A 39 9.43 -2.52 14.49
C THR A 39 8.86 -1.96 15.79
N GLN A 40 9.54 -0.98 16.39
CA GLN A 40 9.07 -0.25 17.56
C GLN A 40 8.40 1.04 17.09
N GLY A 41 7.14 1.27 17.47
CA GLY A 41 6.41 2.41 16.94
C GLY A 41 6.17 2.31 15.43
N VAL A 42 6.63 3.30 14.68
CA VAL A 42 6.48 3.39 13.22
C VAL A 42 7.81 3.75 12.57
N ARG A 43 8.08 3.16 11.39
CA ARG A 43 9.18 3.54 10.52
C ARG A 43 8.60 4.07 9.21
N ILE A 44 9.02 5.26 8.78
CA ILE A 44 8.53 5.89 7.55
C ILE A 44 9.56 5.68 6.44
N LEU A 45 9.11 5.17 5.30
CA LEU A 45 9.89 4.99 4.09
C LEU A 45 9.36 5.95 3.04
N GLU A 46 10.24 6.79 2.50
CA GLU A 46 9.90 7.77 1.47
C GLU A 46 10.56 7.38 0.15
N PHE A 47 9.77 7.28 -0.91
CA PHE A 47 10.26 6.96 -2.24
C PHE A 47 9.30 7.48 -3.31
N GLU A 48 9.77 7.51 -4.56
CA GLU A 48 8.95 7.90 -5.71
C GLU A 48 8.51 6.66 -6.51
N ARG A 49 7.29 6.70 -7.04
CA ARG A 49 6.74 5.67 -7.93
C ARG A 49 6.23 6.29 -9.21
N SER A 50 6.64 5.73 -10.34
CA SER A 50 6.17 6.15 -11.66
C SER A 50 5.02 5.25 -12.07
N ILE A 51 3.83 5.85 -12.25
CA ILE A 51 2.63 5.17 -12.72
C ILE A 51 2.20 5.75 -14.07
N LEU A 52 1.43 4.98 -14.83
CA LEU A 52 0.74 5.47 -16.03
C LEU A 52 -0.64 5.97 -15.63
N ALA A 53 -0.86 7.27 -15.60
CA ALA A 53 -2.14 7.87 -15.24
C ALA A 53 -3.04 8.06 -16.47
N ASP A 54 -4.33 7.82 -16.26
CA ASP A 54 -5.38 8.03 -17.27
C ASP A 54 -5.84 9.49 -17.38
N ALA A 55 -5.56 10.32 -16.35
CA ALA A 55 -5.97 11.72 -16.26
C ALA A 55 -5.10 12.63 -17.16
N GLY A 56 -5.76 13.37 -18.06
CA GLY A 56 -5.11 14.32 -18.98
C GLY A 56 -4.97 13.82 -20.42
N ARG A 57 -6.00 13.21 -21.00
CA ARG A 57 -6.04 12.75 -22.40
C ARG A 57 -5.97 13.92 -23.41
N ALA A 58 -4.79 14.51 -23.58
CA ALA A 58 -4.43 15.11 -24.86
C ALA A 58 -4.01 13.95 -25.78
N ASN A 59 -4.84 13.60 -26.76
CA ASN A 59 -4.62 12.54 -27.77
C ASN A 59 -4.73 11.07 -27.32
N GLY A 60 -5.38 10.78 -26.19
CA GLY A 60 -5.77 9.41 -25.81
C GLY A 60 -4.65 8.46 -25.39
N LYS A 61 -3.45 8.97 -25.08
CA LYS A 61 -2.34 8.16 -24.55
C LYS A 61 -2.21 8.34 -23.03
N PRO A 62 -1.95 7.26 -22.28
CA PRO A 62 -1.66 7.35 -20.85
C PRO A 62 -0.38 8.17 -20.62
N LYS A 63 -0.38 8.98 -19.57
CA LYS A 63 0.75 9.86 -19.23
C LYS A 63 1.48 9.29 -18.03
N ALA A 64 2.81 9.17 -18.12
CA ALA A 64 3.62 8.84 -16.96
C ALA A 64 3.56 9.97 -15.93
N VAL A 65 3.24 9.62 -14.69
CA VAL A 65 3.19 10.52 -13.55
C VAL A 65 4.01 9.92 -12.42
N THR A 66 4.82 10.76 -11.77
CA THR A 66 5.55 10.39 -10.57
C THR A 66 4.75 10.78 -9.33
N VAL A 67 4.55 9.82 -8.43
CA VAL A 67 3.85 9.97 -7.16
C VAL A 67 4.86 9.81 -6.04
N ALA A 68 4.91 10.76 -5.11
CA ALA A 68 5.68 10.63 -3.89
C ALA A 68 4.92 9.74 -2.90
N VAL A 69 5.59 8.72 -2.36
CA VAL A 69 4.97 7.75 -1.45
C VAL A 69 5.64 7.83 -0.09
N GLU A 70 4.81 7.94 0.95
CA GLU A 70 5.19 7.70 2.34
C GLU A 70 4.59 6.36 2.79
N LEU A 71 5.43 5.34 2.91
CA LEU A 71 5.03 4.03 3.42
C LEU A 71 5.39 3.92 4.91
N TRP A 72 4.36 3.91 5.75
CA TRP A 72 4.46 3.84 7.20
C TRP A 72 4.42 2.37 7.64
N ASP A 73 5.59 1.77 7.86
CA ASP A 73 5.77 0.43 8.43
C ASP A 73 5.45 0.45 9.93
N CYS A 74 4.27 -0.02 10.30
CA CYS A 74 3.75 0.08 11.66
C CYS A 74 4.11 -1.15 12.50
N SER A 75 4.35 -0.95 13.80
CA SER A 75 4.54 -2.05 14.74
C SER A 75 3.31 -2.97 14.76
N GLY A 76 3.56 -4.28 14.87
CA GLY A 76 2.52 -5.27 15.10
C GLY A 76 2.29 -5.59 16.58
N ASP A 77 2.93 -4.85 17.48
CA ASP A 77 2.77 -4.99 18.93
C ASP A 77 1.50 -4.25 19.38
N PRO A 78 0.56 -4.93 20.07
CA PRO A 78 -0.70 -4.33 20.50
C PRO A 78 -0.55 -3.17 21.49
N ARG A 79 0.63 -3.00 22.12
CA ARG A 79 0.93 -1.84 22.97
C ARG A 79 0.97 -0.54 22.17
N HIS A 80 1.19 -0.60 20.86
CA HIS A 80 1.17 0.55 19.97
C HIS A 80 -0.15 0.58 19.20
N ASN A 81 -1.04 1.53 19.52
CA ASN A 81 -2.35 1.65 18.87
C ASN A 81 -2.35 2.73 17.77
N PHE A 82 -1.98 2.36 16.55
CA PHE A 82 -1.92 3.29 15.41
C PHE A 82 -3.28 3.61 14.79
N PHE A 83 -4.28 2.75 14.97
CA PHE A 83 -5.59 2.89 14.31
C PHE A 83 -6.39 4.10 14.79
N SER A 84 -6.10 4.61 15.99
CA SER A 84 -6.77 5.81 16.54
C SER A 84 -6.45 7.10 15.79
N SER A 85 -5.42 7.11 14.95
CA SER A 85 -4.89 8.32 14.29
C SER A 85 -5.07 8.34 12.76
N LEU A 86 -5.71 7.32 12.18
CA LEU A 86 -5.90 7.25 10.72
C LEU A 86 -6.94 8.27 10.25
N LYS A 87 -6.56 9.11 9.29
CA LYS A 87 -7.43 10.09 8.65
C LYS A 87 -8.13 9.49 7.43
N GLU A 88 -9.24 10.10 7.02
CA GLU A 88 -10.02 9.68 5.85
C GLU A 88 -9.24 9.74 4.52
N THR A 89 -8.16 10.52 4.47
CA THR A 89 -7.30 10.67 3.29
C THR A 89 -6.16 9.64 3.22
N GLN A 90 -6.09 8.71 4.19
CA GLN A 90 -5.00 7.75 4.31
C GLN A 90 -5.46 6.34 3.94
N ILE A 91 -4.54 5.55 3.39
CA ILE A 91 -4.81 4.18 2.95
C ILE A 91 -4.10 3.21 3.88
N ALA A 92 -4.80 2.15 4.30
CA ALA A 92 -4.23 1.06 5.08
C ALA A 92 -4.08 -0.20 4.24
N ILE A 93 -2.90 -0.81 4.28
CA ILE A 93 -2.55 -2.09 3.67
C ILE A 93 -2.41 -3.12 4.79
N PHE A 94 -3.20 -4.19 4.74
CA PHE A 94 -3.21 -5.22 5.78
C PHE A 94 -2.33 -6.40 5.38
N ALA A 95 -1.19 -6.56 6.05
CA ALA A 95 -0.34 -7.73 5.90
C ALA A 95 -0.72 -8.82 6.91
N HIS A 96 -1.05 -9.99 6.39
CA HIS A 96 -1.40 -11.15 7.19
C HIS A 96 -0.58 -12.37 6.75
N LYS A 97 -0.04 -13.10 7.72
CA LYS A 97 0.57 -14.40 7.49
C LYS A 97 -0.48 -15.49 7.78
N PRO A 98 -1.01 -16.16 6.75
CA PRO A 98 -1.95 -17.25 6.94
C PRO A 98 -1.27 -18.43 7.65
N ALA A 99 -2.04 -19.16 8.46
CA ALA A 99 -1.56 -20.38 9.11
C ALA A 99 -1.42 -21.56 8.13
N CYS A 100 -2.12 -21.52 7.00
CA CYS A 100 -2.11 -22.56 5.98
C CYS A 100 -1.10 -22.26 4.86
N PRO A 101 -0.51 -23.30 4.22
CA PRO A 101 0.34 -23.13 3.05
C PRO A 101 -0.40 -22.42 1.90
N PRO A 102 0.30 -21.69 1.01
CA PRO A 102 -0.30 -20.91 -0.07
C PRO A 102 -1.33 -21.67 -0.91
N GLN A 103 -1.08 -22.94 -1.22
CA GLN A 103 -1.97 -23.76 -2.05
C GLN A 103 -3.31 -24.10 -1.39
N MET A 104 -3.43 -23.92 -0.07
CA MET A 104 -4.61 -24.26 0.72
C MET A 104 -5.26 -23.04 1.37
N ILE A 105 -4.85 -21.81 1.02
CA ILE A 105 -5.47 -20.62 1.61
C ILE A 105 -6.85 -20.43 0.96
N PRO A 106 -7.96 -20.60 1.70
CA PRO A 106 -9.27 -20.26 1.16
C PRO A 106 -9.33 -18.75 0.93
N LYS A 107 -9.99 -18.33 -0.16
CA LYS A 107 -10.26 -16.91 -0.41
C LYS A 107 -10.93 -16.30 0.84
N LEU A 108 -10.27 -15.34 1.46
CA LEU A 108 -10.71 -14.68 2.67
C LEU A 108 -12.04 -13.98 2.40
N ARG A 109 -13.11 -14.53 2.97
CA ARG A 109 -14.44 -13.93 2.95
C ARG A 109 -14.55 -12.97 4.12
N LEU A 110 -14.30 -11.70 3.85
CA LEU A 110 -14.50 -10.63 4.82
C LEU A 110 -16.01 -10.47 5.04
N ALA A 111 -16.47 -10.71 6.27
CA ALA A 111 -17.90 -10.71 6.62
C ALA A 111 -18.55 -9.32 6.45
N ASN A 112 -17.75 -8.26 6.51
CA ASN A 112 -18.20 -6.88 6.33
C ASN A 112 -18.31 -6.52 4.84
N LYS A 113 -19.48 -6.05 4.40
CA LYS A 113 -19.75 -5.67 3.00
C LYS A 113 -18.82 -4.56 2.47
N SER A 114 -18.40 -3.63 3.33
CA SER A 114 -17.48 -2.55 2.97
C SER A 114 -16.08 -3.08 2.67
N LEU A 115 -15.65 -4.12 3.39
CA LEU A 115 -14.34 -4.76 3.18
C LEU A 115 -14.39 -5.89 2.15
N ALA A 116 -15.56 -6.42 1.82
CA ALA A 116 -15.72 -7.49 0.84
C ALA A 116 -15.20 -7.12 -0.57
N ARG A 117 -15.05 -5.82 -0.86
CA ARG A 117 -14.52 -5.28 -2.11
C ARG A 117 -13.03 -4.91 -2.05
N ALA A 118 -12.40 -4.98 -0.87
CA ALA A 118 -10.99 -4.67 -0.74
C ALA A 118 -10.18 -5.62 -1.62
N ALA A 119 -9.20 -5.07 -2.35
CA ALA A 119 -8.26 -5.86 -3.13
C ALA A 119 -7.53 -6.86 -2.21
N GLN A 120 -7.36 -8.09 -2.69
CA GLN A 120 -6.68 -9.15 -1.95
C GLN A 120 -5.61 -9.77 -2.83
N ALA A 121 -4.39 -9.82 -2.32
CA ALA A 121 -3.27 -10.49 -2.96
C ALA A 121 -2.77 -11.63 -2.05
N TYR A 122 -2.53 -12.80 -2.64
CA TYR A 122 -1.96 -13.96 -1.95
C TYR A 122 -0.58 -14.23 -2.55
N THR A 123 0.46 -13.80 -1.88
CA THR A 123 1.84 -13.80 -2.41
C THR A 123 2.84 -13.81 -1.25
N SER A 124 4.10 -14.13 -1.54
CA SER A 124 5.22 -14.05 -0.62
C SER A 124 6.41 -13.41 -1.34
N LEU A 125 7.37 -12.87 -0.59
CA LEU A 125 8.65 -12.47 -1.18
C LEU A 125 9.42 -13.66 -1.76
N ASP A 126 9.20 -14.86 -1.21
CA ASP A 126 9.78 -16.11 -1.71
C ASP A 126 9.04 -16.67 -2.93
N PHE A 127 7.78 -16.29 -3.13
CA PHE A 127 6.89 -16.85 -4.15
C PHE A 127 6.11 -15.74 -4.85
N GLU A 128 6.50 -15.44 -6.08
CA GLU A 128 5.91 -14.37 -6.92
C GLU A 128 6.01 -12.95 -6.31
N PRO A 129 7.22 -12.48 -5.95
CA PRO A 129 7.42 -11.14 -5.36
C PRO A 129 6.93 -10.01 -6.29
N GLU A 130 7.01 -10.21 -7.61
CA GLU A 130 6.55 -9.24 -8.61
C GLU A 130 5.04 -8.95 -8.52
N THR A 131 4.25 -9.91 -8.01
CA THR A 131 2.81 -9.70 -7.74
C THR A 131 2.61 -8.65 -6.65
N ILE A 132 3.46 -8.60 -5.61
CA ILE A 132 3.42 -7.56 -4.56
C ILE A 132 3.62 -6.19 -5.19
N ARG A 133 4.60 -6.04 -6.09
CA ARG A 133 4.89 -4.78 -6.77
C ARG A 133 3.73 -4.37 -7.67
N THR A 134 3.22 -5.30 -8.48
CA THR A 134 2.13 -5.05 -9.42
C THR A 134 0.86 -4.58 -8.69
N GLU A 135 0.46 -5.27 -7.60
CA GLU A 135 -0.71 -4.90 -6.81
C GLU A 135 -0.52 -3.56 -6.09
N PHE A 136 0.71 -3.26 -5.66
CA PHE A 136 1.04 -1.98 -5.06
C PHE A 136 0.98 -0.83 -6.08
N ASP A 137 1.49 -1.02 -7.29
CA ASP A 137 1.41 -0.04 -8.37
C ASP A 137 -0.05 0.20 -8.79
N ASN A 138 -0.86 -0.87 -8.86
CA ASN A 138 -2.30 -0.77 -9.10
C ASN A 138 -3.01 0.02 -7.99
N LEU A 139 -2.63 -0.18 -6.72
CA LEU A 139 -3.16 0.58 -5.60
C LEU A 139 -2.84 2.08 -5.72
N ILE A 140 -1.58 2.42 -6.03
CA ILE A 140 -1.15 3.81 -6.22
C ILE A 140 -1.89 4.44 -7.40
N HIS A 141 -2.01 3.71 -8.52
CA HIS A 141 -2.77 4.15 -9.68
C HIS A 141 -4.21 4.51 -9.31
N ASN A 142 -4.92 3.59 -8.65
CA ASN A 142 -6.32 3.80 -8.28
C ASN A 142 -6.49 4.96 -7.29
N ALA A 143 -5.59 5.07 -6.32
CA ALA A 143 -5.59 6.18 -5.36
C ALA A 143 -5.33 7.53 -6.04
N TYR A 144 -4.35 7.59 -6.95
CA TYR A 144 -4.03 8.79 -7.70
C TYR A 144 -5.20 9.23 -8.58
N THR A 145 -5.82 8.29 -9.31
CA THR A 145 -6.99 8.57 -10.16
C THR A 145 -8.15 9.11 -9.34
N ALA A 146 -8.48 8.46 -8.21
CA ALA A 146 -9.53 8.95 -7.31
C ALA A 146 -9.23 10.35 -6.74
N TYR A 147 -7.96 10.61 -6.39
CA TYR A 147 -7.52 11.93 -5.94
C TYR A 147 -7.70 12.99 -7.02
N THR A 148 -7.30 12.70 -8.27
CA THR A 148 -7.45 13.65 -9.39
C THR A 148 -8.92 13.94 -9.71
N GLU A 149 -9.78 12.92 -9.72
CA GLU A 149 -11.22 13.08 -9.96
C GLU A 149 -11.89 13.90 -8.86
N SER A 150 -11.51 13.70 -7.59
CA SER A 150 -12.02 14.49 -6.47
C SER A 150 -11.64 15.96 -6.61
N ARG A 151 -10.37 16.22 -6.96
CA ARG A 151 -9.87 17.58 -7.14
C ARG A 151 -10.57 18.30 -8.30
N GLU A 152 -10.75 17.62 -9.43
CA GLU A 152 -11.47 18.17 -10.60
C GLU A 152 -12.94 18.48 -10.25
N ARG A 153 -13.59 17.62 -9.48
CA ARG A 153 -14.98 17.83 -9.03
C ARG A 153 -15.11 19.05 -8.11
N GLU A 154 -14.16 19.23 -7.19
CA GLU A 154 -14.10 20.40 -6.31
C GLU A 154 -13.82 21.69 -7.09
N GLU A 155 -12.94 21.65 -8.10
CA GLU A 155 -12.69 22.80 -8.96
C GLU A 155 -13.94 23.19 -9.77
N GLN A 156 -14.67 22.20 -10.29
CA GLN A 156 -15.92 22.43 -11.04
C GLN A 156 -17.03 23.04 -10.17
N SER A 157 -17.10 22.71 -8.87
CA SER A 157 -18.14 23.25 -7.99
C SER A 157 -17.90 24.69 -7.56
N ILE A 158 -16.66 25.20 -7.68
CA ILE A 158 -16.33 26.60 -7.41
C ILE A 158 -16.68 27.52 -8.60
N VAL A 159 -16.65 26.96 -9.82
CA VAL A 159 -16.88 27.71 -11.06
C VAL A 159 -18.38 27.82 -11.42
N ALA A 160 -19.22 26.95 -10.86
CA ALA A 160 -20.67 26.91 -11.06
C ALA A 160 -21.42 27.82 -10.07
#